data_AF-A0A7U9N6V0-F1
#
_entry.id   AF-A0A7U9N6V0-F1
#
_cell.length_a   1.000
_cell.length_b   1.000
_cell.length_c   1.000
_cell.angle_alpha   90.00
_cell.angle_beta   90.00
_cell.angle_gamma   90.00
#
_symmetry.space_group_name_H-M   'P 1'
#
loop_
_entity.id
_entity.type
_entity.pdbx_description
1 polymer ?
#
loop_
_entity_poly.entity_id
_entity_poly.type
_entity_poly.pdbx_seq_one_letter_code
_entity_poly.pdbx_strand_id
1 'polypeptide(L)'
;MYTLLVLEREFEGAFEMFEQLADFYEQRGYFVNSPARSHRYHVLLEFALEKTPEKEQLYRELLTYDYYLRENAKSRPSFCADLSPYREKIWNFYQQEEAEPELLRHYRAYHARQTMKMTHMDAFFYPVWKREDDFVWEKSAKPVFVLFDYEKRDAFTKEASTVSIKATGHAG
;
A
#
# COMPACT_ATOMS: atom_id res chain seq x y z
N MET A 1 0.61 -3.13 10.61
CA MET A 1 1.24 -3.52 9.33
C MET A 1 0.46 -4.72 8.85
N TYR A 2 -0.32 -4.55 7.79
CA TYR A 2 -1.24 -5.54 7.25
C TYR A 2 -0.46 -6.75 6.69
N THR A 3 0.71 -6.54 6.10
CA THR A 3 1.59 -7.60 5.60
C THR A 3 1.93 -8.64 6.68
N LEU A 4 2.23 -8.21 7.91
CA LEU A 4 2.62 -9.16 8.97
C LEU A 4 1.46 -10.07 9.40
N LEU A 5 0.23 -9.56 9.43
CA LEU A 5 -0.95 -10.35 9.79
C LEU A 5 -1.17 -11.50 8.79
N VAL A 6 -0.99 -11.21 7.50
CA VAL A 6 -1.11 -12.22 6.45
C VAL A 6 0.08 -13.18 6.49
N LEU A 7 1.29 -12.65 6.63
CA LEU A 7 2.52 -13.45 6.63
C LEU A 7 2.59 -14.42 7.82
N GLU A 8 2.10 -14.02 9.00
CA GLU A 8 2.08 -14.86 10.20
C GLU A 8 1.32 -16.18 9.97
N ARG A 9 0.31 -16.19 9.09
CA ARG A 9 -0.49 -17.38 8.76
C ARG A 9 0.30 -18.46 8.02
N GLU A 10 1.50 -18.14 7.54
CA GLU A 10 2.40 -19.09 6.90
C GLU A 10 3.33 -19.79 7.91
N PHE A 11 3.19 -19.51 9.20
CA PHE A 11 3.99 -20.03 10.30
C PHE A 11 3.08 -20.59 11.42
N GLU A 12 3.64 -21.37 12.34
CA GLU A 12 2.90 -21.88 13.51
C GLU A 12 2.50 -20.76 14.49
N GLY A 13 3.10 -19.58 14.36
CA GLY A 13 2.67 -18.34 15.00
C GLY A 13 3.71 -17.22 14.92
N ALA A 14 3.37 -16.05 15.49
CA ALA A 14 4.22 -14.87 15.46
C ALA A 14 5.67 -15.11 15.92
N PHE A 15 5.89 -15.92 16.97
CA PHE A 15 7.23 -16.19 17.49
C PHE A 15 8.13 -16.83 16.42
N GLU A 16 7.66 -17.91 15.79
CA GLU A 16 8.39 -18.62 14.74
C GLU A 16 8.63 -17.71 13.53
N MET A 17 7.62 -16.93 13.11
CA MET A 17 7.77 -15.97 12.03
C MET A 17 8.90 -14.97 12.29
N PHE A 18 8.95 -14.38 13.49
CA PHE A 18 9.98 -13.40 13.84
C PHE A 18 11.37 -14.02 14.04
N GLU A 19 11.45 -15.24 14.56
CA GLU A 19 12.70 -16.00 14.66
C GLU A 19 13.29 -16.25 13.26
N GLN A 20 12.49 -16.80 12.35
CA GLN A 20 12.94 -17.05 10.97
C GLN A 20 13.26 -15.75 10.20
N LEU A 21 12.54 -14.67 10.47
CA LEU A 21 12.87 -13.36 9.90
C LEU A 21 14.23 -12.85 10.40
N ALA A 22 14.54 -13.05 11.69
CA ALA A 22 15.84 -12.67 12.25
C ALA A 22 16.97 -13.48 11.61
N ASP A 23 16.81 -14.79 11.49
CA ASP A 23 17.76 -15.68 10.80
C ASP A 23 17.97 -15.26 9.34
N PHE A 24 16.89 -14.91 8.63
CA PHE A 24 16.97 -14.41 7.25
C PHE A 24 17.79 -13.12 7.17
N TYR A 25 17.61 -12.19 8.10
CA TYR A 25 18.42 -10.97 8.15
C TYR A 25 19.91 -11.26 8.41
N GLU A 26 20.22 -12.23 9.26
CA GLU A 26 21.59 -12.65 9.56
C GLU A 26 22.26 -13.27 8.34
N GLN A 27 21.62 -14.27 7.74
CA GLN A 27 22.15 -15.02 6.59
C GLN A 27 22.40 -14.13 5.37
N ARG A 28 21.54 -13.13 5.15
CA ARG A 28 21.65 -12.19 4.02
C ARG A 28 22.54 -10.97 4.34
N GLY A 29 22.99 -10.82 5.58
CA GLY A 29 23.85 -9.70 6.00
C GLY A 29 23.13 -8.35 6.03
N TYR A 30 21.82 -8.32 6.29
CA TYR A 30 21.01 -7.10 6.27
C TYR A 30 21.17 -6.20 7.51
N PHE A 31 21.99 -6.57 8.50
CA PHE A 31 22.28 -5.81 9.73
C PHE A 31 23.17 -4.56 9.52
N VAL A 32 23.14 -3.96 8.34
CA VAL A 32 23.88 -2.73 8.01
C VAL A 32 23.09 -1.47 8.39
N ASN A 33 23.82 -0.34 8.57
CA ASN A 33 23.35 0.99 8.97
C ASN A 33 21.91 1.32 8.53
N SER A 34 21.08 1.80 9.48
CA SER A 34 19.64 2.07 9.37
C SER A 34 19.13 2.30 7.94
N PRO A 35 18.69 1.23 7.24
CA PRO A 35 18.37 1.34 5.82
C PRO A 35 17.12 2.21 5.59
N ALA A 36 17.01 2.76 4.39
CA ALA A 36 15.81 3.46 3.95
C ALA A 36 14.57 2.59 4.16
N ARG A 37 13.43 3.20 4.49
CA ARG A 37 12.18 2.48 4.77
C ARG A 37 11.79 1.55 3.61
N SER A 38 11.93 2.00 2.37
CA SER A 38 11.67 1.20 1.17
C SER A 38 12.52 -0.07 1.13
N HIS A 39 13.78 -0.03 1.54
CA HIS A 39 14.66 -1.20 1.59
C HIS A 39 14.16 -2.24 2.60
N ARG A 40 13.69 -1.83 3.78
CA ARG A 40 13.09 -2.77 4.75
C ARG A 40 11.87 -3.51 4.18
N TYR A 41 11.06 -2.82 3.36
CA TYR A 41 9.89 -3.43 2.70
C TYR A 41 10.33 -4.38 1.59
N HIS A 42 11.41 -4.08 0.86
CA HIS A 42 12.01 -5.02 -0.08
C HIS A 42 12.52 -6.29 0.60
N VAL A 43 13.25 -6.15 1.70
CA VAL A 43 13.74 -7.31 2.47
C VAL A 43 12.57 -8.16 2.99
N LEU A 44 11.50 -7.51 3.47
CA LEU A 44 10.30 -8.24 3.90
C LEU A 44 9.59 -8.95 2.74
N LEU A 45 9.57 -8.35 1.54
CA LEU A 45 9.06 -9.04 0.35
C LEU A 45 9.89 -10.27 0.03
N GLU A 46 11.22 -10.14 0.00
CA GLU A 46 12.11 -11.27 -0.28
C GLU A 46 11.90 -12.43 0.71
N PHE A 47 11.80 -12.11 2.00
CA PHE A 47 11.50 -13.10 3.02
C PHE A 47 10.16 -13.80 2.80
N ALA A 48 9.09 -13.04 2.52
CA ALA A 48 7.77 -13.60 2.25
C ALA A 48 7.75 -14.52 1.03
N LEU A 49 8.47 -14.13 -0.04
CA LEU A 49 8.57 -14.91 -1.28
C LEU A 49 9.43 -16.16 -1.15
N GLU A 50 10.36 -16.21 -0.20
CA GLU A 50 11.12 -17.44 0.08
C GLU A 50 10.23 -18.55 0.64
N LYS A 51 9.15 -18.18 1.35
CA LYS A 51 8.19 -19.12 1.93
C LYS A 51 7.00 -19.41 1.03
N THR A 52 6.41 -18.38 0.42
CA THR A 52 5.17 -18.49 -0.36
C THR A 52 5.24 -17.68 -1.67
N PRO A 53 6.07 -18.14 -2.63
CA PRO A 53 6.29 -17.43 -3.89
C PRO A 53 5.01 -17.27 -4.72
N GLU A 54 4.05 -18.19 -4.59
CA GLU A 54 2.76 -18.14 -5.28
C GLU A 54 1.86 -16.97 -4.83
N LYS A 55 2.12 -16.38 -3.67
CA LYS A 55 1.38 -15.23 -3.11
C LYS A 55 2.03 -13.88 -3.46
N GLU A 56 2.96 -13.83 -4.42
CA GLU A 56 3.74 -12.62 -4.72
C GLU A 56 2.91 -11.36 -4.95
N GLN A 57 1.85 -11.47 -5.75
CA GLN A 57 1.02 -10.31 -6.07
C GLN A 57 0.30 -9.76 -4.82
N LEU A 58 -0.16 -10.64 -3.93
CA LEU A 58 -0.79 -10.26 -2.68
C LEU A 58 0.20 -9.53 -1.77
N TYR A 59 1.42 -10.06 -1.58
CA TYR A 59 2.43 -9.40 -0.74
C TYR A 59 2.87 -8.06 -1.28
N ARG A 60 3.05 -7.93 -2.61
CA ARG A 60 3.38 -6.64 -3.23
C ARG A 60 2.30 -5.60 -2.95
N GLU A 61 1.03 -5.97 -3.04
CA GLU A 61 -0.08 -5.07 -2.73
C GLU A 61 -0.18 -4.73 -1.22
N LEU A 62 -0.04 -5.72 -0.33
CA LEU A 62 -0.01 -5.49 1.12
C LEU A 62 1.12 -4.53 1.52
N LEU A 63 2.33 -4.75 0.99
CA LEU A 63 3.49 -3.91 1.25
C LEU A 63 3.32 -2.51 0.66
N THR A 64 2.71 -2.39 -0.52
CA THR A 64 2.40 -1.09 -1.13
C THR A 64 1.43 -0.30 -0.23
N TYR A 65 0.39 -0.97 0.26
CA TYR A 65 -0.57 -0.37 1.18
C TYR A 65 0.09 0.05 2.50
N ASP A 66 0.82 -0.85 3.15
CA ASP A 66 1.55 -0.56 4.39
C ASP A 66 2.59 0.55 4.25
N TYR A 67 3.21 0.66 3.08
CA TYR A 67 4.21 1.69 2.80
C TYR A 67 3.53 3.06 2.71
N TYR A 68 2.46 3.19 1.93
CA TYR A 68 1.75 4.46 1.77
C TYR A 68 0.94 4.87 2.99
N LEU A 69 0.54 3.95 3.87
CA LEU A 69 0.02 4.34 5.19
C LEU A 69 1.04 5.17 5.98
N ARG A 70 2.33 4.89 5.84
CA ARG A 70 3.37 5.45 6.72
C ARG A 70 4.21 6.53 6.07
N GLU A 71 4.34 6.54 4.74
CA GLU A 71 5.29 7.35 4.01
C GLU A 71 4.60 8.17 2.91
N ASN A 72 4.75 9.51 2.93
CA ASN A 72 4.46 10.33 1.75
C ASN A 72 5.67 10.25 0.79
N ALA A 73 5.74 9.13 0.09
CA ALA A 73 6.90 8.76 -0.70
C ALA A 73 7.17 9.74 -1.86
N LYS A 74 8.44 10.16 -2.00
CA LYS A 74 8.86 10.99 -3.15
C LYS A 74 8.97 10.20 -4.45
N SER A 75 9.11 8.88 -4.34
CA SER A 75 9.17 7.96 -5.48
C SER A 75 8.46 6.65 -5.14
N ARG A 76 7.84 6.05 -6.17
CA ARG A 76 7.20 4.73 -6.08
C ARG A 76 8.26 3.66 -5.83
N PRO A 77 8.11 2.82 -4.78
CA PRO A 77 8.99 1.67 -4.58
C PRO A 77 8.95 0.71 -5.78
N SER A 78 10.07 0.08 -6.12
CA SER A 78 10.14 -0.80 -7.30
C SER A 78 9.38 -2.11 -7.13
N PHE A 79 8.98 -2.45 -5.90
CA PHE A 79 8.13 -3.62 -5.67
C PHE A 79 6.66 -3.40 -6.04
N CYS A 80 6.21 -2.15 -6.13
CA CYS A 80 4.83 -1.81 -6.44
C CYS A 80 4.49 -2.15 -7.91
N ALA A 81 3.23 -2.50 -8.18
CA ALA A 81 2.77 -2.76 -9.55
C ALA A 81 2.88 -1.53 -10.47
N ASP A 82 2.95 -1.75 -11.78
CA ASP A 82 2.94 -0.66 -12.76
C ASP A 82 1.60 0.08 -12.75
N LEU A 83 1.68 1.39 -12.53
CA LEU A 83 0.52 2.28 -12.46
C LEU A 83 0.16 2.90 -13.82
N SER A 84 0.99 2.70 -14.85
CA SER A 84 0.81 3.29 -16.18
C SER A 84 -0.58 3.03 -16.78
N PRO A 85 -1.18 1.83 -16.65
CA PRO A 85 -2.54 1.57 -17.14
C PRO A 85 -3.64 2.43 -16.49
N TYR A 86 -3.38 3.01 -15.32
CA TYR A 86 -4.35 3.78 -14.55
C TYR A 86 -4.05 5.27 -14.48
N ARG A 87 -2.98 5.73 -15.13
CA ARG A 87 -2.49 7.11 -15.05
C ARG A 87 -3.58 8.14 -15.40
N GLU A 88 -4.29 7.92 -16.50
CA GLU A 88 -5.36 8.82 -16.94
C GLU A 88 -6.51 8.86 -15.93
N LYS A 89 -6.94 7.70 -15.44
CA LYS A 89 -8.01 7.60 -14.45
C LYS A 89 -7.68 8.31 -13.15
N ILE A 90 -6.45 8.15 -12.66
CA ILE A 90 -5.96 8.84 -11.47
C ILE A 90 -5.89 10.35 -11.72
N TRP A 91 -5.38 10.77 -12.89
CA TRP A 91 -5.33 12.18 -13.24
C TRP A 91 -6.71 12.82 -13.29
N ASN A 92 -7.68 12.17 -13.94
CA ASN A 92 -9.06 12.65 -14.05
C ASN A 92 -9.72 12.80 -12.67
N PHE A 93 -9.45 11.87 -11.74
CA PHE A 93 -9.91 12.00 -10.35
C PHE A 93 -9.42 13.31 -9.71
N TYR A 94 -8.13 13.62 -9.80
CA TYR A 94 -7.61 14.85 -9.20
C TYR A 94 -8.11 16.13 -9.89
N GLN A 95 -8.33 16.10 -11.21
CA GLN A 95 -8.94 17.24 -11.91
C GLN A 95 -10.39 17.46 -11.48
N GLN A 96 -11.16 16.39 -11.30
CA GLN A 96 -12.52 16.47 -10.79
C GLN A 96 -12.54 17.04 -9.37
N GLU A 97 -11.68 16.54 -8.48
CA GLU A 97 -11.58 17.04 -7.11
C GLU A 97 -11.05 18.48 -7.01
N GLU A 98 -10.29 18.97 -8.00
CA GLU A 98 -9.91 20.39 -8.09
C GLU A 98 -11.12 21.27 -8.50
N ALA A 99 -11.91 20.82 -9.48
CA ALA A 99 -13.05 21.59 -9.99
C ALA A 99 -14.26 21.56 -9.04
N GLU A 100 -14.57 20.38 -8.48
CA GLU A 100 -15.70 20.12 -7.59
C GLU A 100 -15.27 19.19 -6.44
N PRO A 101 -14.64 19.73 -5.38
CA PRO A 101 -14.07 18.92 -4.30
C PRO A 101 -15.12 18.16 -3.49
N GLU A 102 -15.05 16.83 -3.48
CA GLU A 102 -15.91 15.97 -2.66
C GLU A 102 -15.10 15.30 -1.55
N LEU A 103 -14.06 14.54 -1.92
CA LEU A 103 -13.19 13.82 -0.99
C LEU A 103 -12.03 14.68 -0.48
N LEU A 104 -11.48 15.53 -1.34
CA LEU A 104 -10.28 16.35 -1.11
C LEU A 104 -10.62 17.80 -0.76
N ARG A 105 -11.75 18.02 -0.07
CA ARG A 105 -12.27 19.35 0.32
C ARG A 105 -11.26 20.24 1.07
N HIS A 106 -10.31 19.68 1.81
CA HIS A 106 -9.29 20.48 2.52
C HIS A 106 -8.25 21.07 1.57
N TYR A 107 -8.13 20.50 0.37
CA TYR A 107 -7.17 20.89 -0.65
C TYR A 107 -7.72 21.92 -1.65
N ARG A 108 -8.86 22.57 -1.38
CA ARG A 108 -9.50 23.59 -2.23
C ARG A 108 -8.58 24.71 -2.72
N ALA A 109 -7.52 25.01 -1.98
CA ALA A 109 -6.56 26.06 -2.33
C ALA A 109 -5.40 25.57 -3.22
N TYR A 110 -5.38 24.29 -3.60
CA TYR A 110 -4.31 23.66 -4.34
C TYR A 110 -4.79 23.12 -5.69
N HIS A 111 -3.93 23.25 -6.70
CA HIS A 111 -4.18 22.62 -7.99
C HIS A 111 -3.98 21.09 -7.91
N ALA A 112 -4.60 20.33 -8.81
CA ALA A 112 -4.53 18.87 -8.88
C ALA A 112 -3.09 18.34 -8.76
N ARG A 113 -2.14 18.97 -9.47
CA ARG A 113 -0.71 18.58 -9.43
C ARG A 113 -0.05 18.80 -8.07
N GLN A 114 -0.48 19.78 -7.29
CA GLN A 114 0.00 20.02 -5.93
C GLN A 114 -0.61 19.00 -4.99
N THR A 115 -1.91 18.74 -5.10
CA THR A 115 -2.63 17.74 -4.30
C THR A 115 -2.03 16.35 -4.48
N MET A 116 -1.72 15.94 -5.72
CA MET A 116 -1.02 14.68 -6.02
C MET A 116 0.37 14.52 -5.36
N LYS A 117 0.99 15.58 -4.85
CA LYS A 117 2.26 15.50 -4.09
C LYS A 117 2.03 15.37 -2.58
N MET A 118 0.80 15.65 -2.14
CA MET A 118 0.37 15.66 -0.74
C MET A 118 -0.53 14.46 -0.42
N THR A 119 -0.88 13.66 -1.43
CA THR A 119 -1.68 12.44 -1.33
C THR A 119 -1.07 11.38 -2.24
N HIS A 120 -1.38 10.10 -1.98
CA HIS A 120 -1.10 9.01 -2.92
C HIS A 120 -2.40 8.36 -3.37
N MET A 121 -2.44 7.91 -4.62
CA MET A 121 -3.50 7.03 -5.10
C MET A 121 -2.87 5.82 -5.77
N ASP A 122 -3.35 4.63 -5.42
CA ASP A 122 -2.88 3.37 -6.02
C ASP A 122 -4.05 2.45 -6.35
N ALA A 123 -3.80 1.45 -7.19
CA ALA A 123 -4.75 0.46 -7.66
C ALA A 123 -4.45 -0.89 -7.01
N PHE A 124 -5.45 -1.46 -6.34
CA PHE A 124 -5.34 -2.71 -5.61
C PHE A 124 -6.38 -3.71 -6.10
N PHE A 125 -5.96 -4.94 -6.39
CA PHE A 125 -6.82 -6.06 -6.76
C PHE A 125 -7.15 -6.95 -5.58
N TYR A 126 -6.34 -6.91 -4.54
CA TYR A 126 -6.64 -7.52 -3.25
C TYR A 126 -7.19 -6.44 -2.31
N PRO A 127 -8.17 -6.77 -1.46
CA PRO A 127 -8.78 -5.82 -0.54
C PRO A 127 -7.94 -5.57 0.71
N VAL A 128 -6.65 -5.26 0.51
CA VAL A 128 -5.58 -5.11 1.52
C VAL A 128 -5.84 -4.06 2.61
N TRP A 129 -6.85 -3.21 2.44
CA TRP A 129 -7.28 -2.23 3.43
C TRP A 129 -8.20 -2.78 4.52
N LYS A 130 -8.72 -4.01 4.37
CA LYS A 130 -9.59 -4.65 5.36
C LYS A 130 -8.76 -5.31 6.47
N ARG A 131 -9.26 -5.27 7.71
CA ARG A 131 -8.69 -6.01 8.84
C ARG A 131 -9.39 -7.35 9.01
N GLU A 132 -8.63 -8.31 9.54
CA GLU A 132 -8.98 -9.72 9.59
C GLU A 132 -9.83 -10.01 10.82
N ASP A 133 -11.06 -10.44 10.59
CA ASP A 133 -11.74 -11.39 11.48
C ASP A 133 -12.34 -12.55 10.66
N ASP A 134 -12.73 -12.35 9.37
CA ASP A 134 -13.29 -13.43 8.51
C ASP A 134 -13.02 -13.26 7.00
N PHE A 135 -11.91 -12.63 6.60
CA PHE A 135 -11.73 -12.17 5.22
C PHE A 135 -10.90 -13.10 4.32
N VAL A 136 -11.40 -13.40 3.11
CA VAL A 136 -10.70 -14.17 2.07
C VAL A 136 -9.97 -13.21 1.13
N TRP A 137 -8.64 -13.32 1.02
CA TRP A 137 -7.79 -12.52 0.14
C TRP A 137 -7.93 -12.89 -1.36
N GLU A 138 -9.16 -12.81 -1.88
CA GLU A 138 -9.45 -13.07 -3.28
C GLU A 138 -9.08 -11.88 -4.17
N LYS A 139 -8.41 -12.20 -5.28
CA LYS A 139 -8.07 -11.22 -6.31
C LYS A 139 -9.32 -10.84 -7.09
N SER A 140 -9.63 -9.56 -7.15
CA SER A 140 -10.70 -9.05 -8.01
C SER A 140 -10.26 -8.99 -9.49
N ALA A 141 -11.22 -9.01 -10.41
CA ALA A 141 -10.94 -8.79 -11.83
C ALA A 141 -10.67 -7.30 -12.17
N LYS A 142 -11.14 -6.38 -11.33
CA LYS A 142 -11.00 -4.93 -11.48
C LYS A 142 -10.40 -4.33 -10.22
N PRO A 143 -9.47 -3.37 -10.34
CA PRO A 143 -8.87 -2.77 -9.16
C PRO A 143 -9.86 -1.85 -8.44
N VAL A 144 -9.65 -1.73 -7.14
CA VAL A 144 -10.16 -0.64 -6.32
C VAL A 144 -9.04 0.38 -6.16
N PHE A 145 -9.39 1.66 -6.30
CA PHE A 145 -8.43 2.74 -6.07
C PHE A 145 -8.47 3.09 -4.59
N VAL A 146 -7.30 3.25 -3.97
CA VAL A 146 -7.22 3.74 -2.58
C VAL A 146 -6.45 5.05 -2.59
N LEU A 147 -7.09 6.08 -2.04
CA LEU A 147 -6.52 7.39 -1.79
C LEU A 147 -5.94 7.41 -0.36
N PHE A 148 -4.67 7.80 -0.23
CA PHE A 148 -3.96 8.04 1.02
C PHE A 148 -3.79 9.54 1.21
N ASP A 149 -4.40 10.08 2.26
CA ASP A 149 -4.35 11.49 2.65
C ASP A 149 -3.39 11.66 3.84
N TYR A 150 -2.32 12.43 3.63
CA TYR A 150 -1.28 12.65 4.65
C TYR A 150 -1.50 13.89 5.51
N GLU A 151 -2.44 14.76 5.14
CA GLU A 151 -2.86 15.89 5.98
C GLU A 151 -3.69 15.36 7.16
N LYS A 152 -4.51 14.35 6.90
CA LYS A 152 -5.28 13.63 7.91
C LYS A 152 -4.58 12.34 8.31
N ARG A 153 -3.80 12.39 9.39
CA ARG A 153 -3.20 11.18 9.98
C ARG A 153 -3.95 10.73 11.21
N ASP A 154 -3.98 9.42 11.41
CA ASP A 154 -4.45 8.84 12.66
C ASP A 154 -3.61 9.38 13.84
N ALA A 155 -4.28 9.75 14.93
CA ALA A 155 -3.62 10.40 16.05
C ALA A 155 -2.62 9.47 16.77
N PHE A 156 -2.89 8.16 16.78
CA PHE A 156 -2.15 7.15 17.52
C PHE A 156 -1.13 6.43 16.63
N THR A 157 -1.54 5.94 15.46
CA THR A 157 -0.67 5.16 14.56
C THR A 157 0.14 6.06 13.62
N LYS A 158 -0.24 7.33 13.48
CA LYS A 158 0.29 8.28 12.49
C LYS A 158 0.11 7.83 11.04
N GLU A 159 -0.74 6.83 10.79
CA GLU A 159 -1.04 6.34 9.46
C GLU A 159 -1.87 7.38 8.69
N ALA A 160 -1.66 7.44 7.37
CA ALA A 160 -2.48 8.25 6.47
C ALA A 160 -3.94 7.79 6.53
N SER A 161 -4.88 8.73 6.45
CA SER A 161 -6.29 8.43 6.24
C SER A 161 -6.47 7.80 4.86
N THR A 162 -7.30 6.76 4.76
CA THR A 162 -7.54 6.05 3.50
C THR A 162 -8.98 6.08 3.07
N VAL A 163 -9.24 6.28 1.77
CA VAL A 163 -10.57 6.15 1.17
C VAL A 163 -10.51 5.21 -0.03
N SER A 164 -11.33 4.16 -0.02
CA SER A 164 -11.49 3.23 -1.14
C SER A 164 -12.51 3.76 -2.14
N ILE A 165 -12.06 4.02 -3.36
CA ILE A 165 -12.87 4.51 -4.47
C ILE A 165 -13.11 3.32 -5.41
N LYS A 166 -14.34 2.82 -5.42
CA LYS A 166 -14.73 1.81 -6.41
C LYS A 166 -14.71 2.47 -7.80
N ALA A 167 -14.15 1.77 -8.77
CA ALA A 167 -14.33 2.14 -10.16
C ALA A 167 -15.83 2.12 -10.50
N THR A 168 -16.51 3.25 -10.43
CA THR A 168 -17.84 3.38 -11.01
C THR A 168 -17.70 3.09 -12.49
N GLY A 169 -18.37 2.03 -12.96
CA GLY A 169 -18.51 1.76 -14.37
C GLY A 169 -19.26 2.92 -14.98
N HIS A 170 -18.58 3.77 -15.76
CA HIS A 170 -19.29 4.56 -16.74
C HIS A 170 -19.76 3.56 -17.79
N ALA A 171 -21.04 3.17 -17.67
CA ALA A 171 -21.79 2.71 -18.82
C ALA A 171 -21.96 3.96 -19.71
N GLY A 172 -21.21 3.98 -20.80
CA GLY A 172 -21.43 4.83 -21.96
C GLY A 172 -21.50 3.92 -23.17
#